data_AF-X1P0W3-F1
#
_entry.id   AF-X1P0W3-F1
#
_cell.length_a   1.000
_cell.length_b   1.000
_cell.length_c   1.000
_cell.angle_alpha   90.00
_cell.angle_beta   90.00
_cell.angle_gamma   90.00
#
_symmetry.space_group_name_H-M   'P 1'
#
loop_
_entity.id
_entity.type
_entity.pdbx_description
1 polymer ?
#
loop_
_entity_poly.entity_id
_entity_poly.type
_entity_poly.pdbx_seq_one_letter_code
_entity_poly.pdbx_strand_id
1 'polypeptide(L)'
;TNAKQSFIFNMSVGYDLEGIKTPGMDSFINNLTDASGHLLFKRYLEELSSFIRDTNFSEVLYTKVKVKSLENISSAVSPHIARSVTLSTMHGCPPKEIESICKYLMEEKRLHTFVKLNPTLLGYKLVRKTLDELGFNYINIKESTFTNDLQWDDALVMLKRLSKVATDCGCNFGVKLSNTLGTVNTLGVLPGEEMYLSGRILFPITITLASRLSREFEGALPISYSGGASQLNIFQIFETGIKPITVATELLKP
;
A
#
# COMPACT_ATOMS: atom_id res chain seq x y z
N THR A 1 -7.13 5.11 30.26
CA THR A 1 -5.94 5.16 29.38
C THR A 1 -6.44 5.23 27.96
N ASN A 2 -6.22 6.35 27.25
CA ASN A 2 -6.49 6.40 25.81
C ASN A 2 -5.53 5.41 25.13
N ALA A 3 -6.00 4.18 24.91
CA ALA A 3 -5.24 3.18 24.19
C ALA A 3 -4.98 3.75 22.80
N LYS A 4 -3.74 4.17 22.55
CA LYS A 4 -3.32 4.72 21.27
C LYS A 4 -3.51 3.62 20.24
N GLN A 5 -4.29 3.90 19.19
CA GLN A 5 -4.63 2.93 18.16
C GLN A 5 -3.33 2.31 17.61
N SER A 6 -3.13 1.01 17.84
CA SER A 6 -1.87 0.31 17.56
C SER A 6 -1.82 -0.30 16.16
N PHE A 7 -2.93 -0.27 15.43
CA PHE A 7 -3.06 -0.76 14.07
C PHE A 7 -3.99 0.17 13.28
N ILE A 8 -3.84 0.17 11.97
CA ILE A 8 -4.72 0.90 11.04
C ILE A 8 -5.17 -0.06 9.95
N PHE A 9 -6.37 0.17 9.41
CA PHE A 9 -6.75 -0.41 8.12
C PHE A 9 -6.49 0.61 7.02
N ASN A 10 -5.86 0.14 5.94
CA ASN A 10 -5.57 0.94 4.77
C ASN A 10 -6.19 0.26 3.55
N MET A 11 -7.07 0.97 2.86
CA MET A 11 -7.72 0.50 1.64
C MET A 11 -6.71 0.39 0.50
N SER A 12 -6.98 -0.49 -0.46
CA SER A 12 -6.24 -0.54 -1.72
C SER A 12 -7.23 -0.50 -2.86
N VAL A 13 -7.05 0.43 -3.79
CA VAL A 13 -7.86 0.56 -5.02
C VAL A 13 -6.94 0.59 -6.23
N GLY A 14 -7.37 0.02 -7.35
CA GLY A 14 -6.53 -0.16 -8.54
C GLY A 14 -7.34 -0.16 -9.82
N TYR A 15 -8.14 0.90 -10.01
CA TYR A 15 -8.94 1.15 -11.21
C TYR A 15 -8.63 2.56 -11.73
N ASP A 16 -9.07 2.86 -12.96
CA ASP A 16 -9.15 4.23 -13.44
C ASP A 16 -10.20 5.03 -12.66
N LEU A 17 -10.26 6.34 -12.88
CA LEU A 17 -11.17 7.21 -12.14
C LEU A 17 -12.63 6.83 -12.36
N GLU A 18 -13.01 6.48 -13.58
CA GLU A 18 -14.35 6.03 -13.92
C GLU A 18 -14.70 4.73 -13.18
N GLY A 19 -13.77 3.77 -13.16
CA GLY A 19 -13.89 2.54 -12.38
C GLY A 19 -14.03 2.79 -10.89
N ILE A 20 -13.27 3.74 -10.33
CA ILE A 20 -13.37 4.15 -8.92
C ILE A 20 -14.73 4.76 -8.58
N LYS A 21 -15.35 5.47 -9.54
CA LYS A 21 -16.66 6.09 -9.37
C LYS A 21 -17.84 5.15 -9.60
N THR A 22 -17.59 3.90 -10.03
CA THR A 22 -18.68 2.93 -10.19
C THR A 22 -19.41 2.71 -8.86
N PRO A 23 -20.73 2.45 -8.87
CA PRO A 23 -21.50 2.28 -7.63
C PRO A 23 -20.92 1.22 -6.67
N GLY A 24 -20.34 0.14 -7.21
CA GLY A 24 -19.71 -0.91 -6.42
C GLY A 24 -18.46 -0.43 -5.69
N MET A 25 -17.57 0.30 -6.39
CA MET A 25 -16.32 0.80 -5.81
C MET A 25 -16.58 1.98 -4.87
N ASP A 26 -17.51 2.87 -5.23
CA ASP A 26 -17.95 3.97 -4.38
C ASP A 26 -18.53 3.45 -3.06
N SER A 27 -19.42 2.46 -3.12
CA SER A 27 -19.98 1.78 -1.95
C SER A 27 -18.89 1.10 -1.12
N PHE A 28 -17.93 0.41 -1.73
CA PHE A 28 -16.80 -0.20 -1.03
C PHE A 28 -15.99 0.83 -0.24
N ILE A 29 -15.62 1.96 -0.87
CA ILE A 29 -14.84 3.03 -0.23
C ILE A 29 -15.65 3.66 0.92
N ASN A 30 -16.92 4.02 0.68
CA ASN A 30 -17.75 4.70 1.67
C ASN A 30 -18.02 3.79 2.89
N ASN A 31 -18.34 2.51 2.67
CA ASN A 31 -18.64 1.56 3.75
C ASN A 31 -17.40 1.23 4.61
N LEU A 32 -16.19 1.26 4.05
CA LEU A 32 -14.96 1.13 4.84
C LEU A 32 -14.56 2.43 5.52
N THR A 33 -14.97 3.58 4.99
CA THR A 33 -14.73 4.88 5.63
C THR A 33 -15.64 5.08 6.84
N ASP A 34 -16.92 4.70 6.72
CA ASP A 34 -17.90 4.69 7.80
C ASP A 34 -18.91 3.53 7.62
N ALA A 35 -18.78 2.52 8.47
CA ALA A 35 -19.63 1.34 8.48
C ALA A 35 -20.84 1.47 9.43
N SER A 36 -21.08 2.64 10.05
CA SER A 36 -22.13 2.82 11.07
C SER A 36 -23.54 2.48 10.57
N GLY A 37 -23.80 2.76 9.29
CA GLY A 37 -25.05 2.41 8.60
C GLY A 37 -25.10 0.98 8.05
N HIS A 38 -23.98 0.25 8.03
CA HIS A 38 -23.88 -1.03 7.31
C HIS A 38 -24.50 -2.19 8.10
N LEU A 39 -25.43 -2.93 7.47
CA LEU A 39 -26.17 -4.02 8.12
C LEU A 39 -25.25 -5.11 8.69
N LEU A 40 -24.23 -5.52 7.91
CA LEU A 40 -23.27 -6.53 8.38
C LEU A 40 -22.43 -6.03 9.56
N PHE A 41 -22.09 -4.75 9.63
CA PHE A 41 -21.30 -4.22 10.72
C PHE A 41 -22.08 -4.32 12.04
N LYS A 42 -23.35 -3.89 12.04
CA LYS A 42 -24.25 -4.03 13.19
C LYS A 42 -24.41 -5.49 13.62
N ARG A 43 -24.67 -6.37 12.66
CA ARG A 43 -24.78 -7.81 12.89
C ARG A 43 -23.51 -8.39 13.53
N TYR A 44 -22.33 -8.03 13.05
CA TYR A 44 -21.07 -8.54 13.62
C TYR A 44 -20.79 -8.00 15.02
N LEU A 45 -21.23 -6.78 15.35
CA LEU A 45 -21.16 -6.28 16.73
C LEU A 45 -22.09 -7.06 17.66
N GLU A 46 -23.28 -7.45 17.19
CA GLU A 46 -24.21 -8.31 17.94
C GLU A 46 -23.65 -9.72 18.12
N GLU A 47 -23.12 -10.34 17.06
CA GLU A 47 -22.48 -11.65 17.12
C GLU A 47 -21.28 -11.64 18.09
N LEU A 48 -20.43 -10.60 18.03
CA LEU A 48 -19.33 -10.41 18.97
C LEU A 48 -19.82 -10.26 20.41
N SER A 49 -20.88 -9.49 20.62
CA SER A 49 -21.46 -9.29 21.96
C SER A 49 -22.04 -10.60 22.53
N SER A 50 -22.69 -11.41 21.69
CA SER A 50 -23.18 -12.73 22.09
C SER A 50 -22.03 -13.67 22.40
N PHE A 51 -21.03 -13.76 21.52
CA PHE A 51 -19.86 -14.59 21.72
C PHE A 51 -19.14 -14.25 23.03
N ILE A 52 -19.01 -12.96 23.35
CA ILE A 52 -18.38 -12.52 24.59
C ILE A 52 -19.18 -12.94 25.84
N ARG A 53 -20.51 -12.79 25.79
CA ARG A 53 -21.40 -13.13 26.91
C ARG A 53 -21.49 -14.64 27.15
N ASP A 54 -21.52 -15.42 26.07
CA ASP A 54 -21.81 -16.84 26.12
C ASP A 54 -20.55 -17.70 26.34
N THR A 55 -19.35 -17.10 26.26
CA THR A 55 -18.06 -17.78 26.43
C THR A 55 -17.43 -17.49 27.80
N ASN A 56 -17.09 -18.54 28.56
CA ASN A 56 -16.25 -18.39 29.75
C ASN A 56 -14.76 -18.29 29.37
N PHE A 57 -14.30 -17.07 29.04
CA PHE A 57 -12.91 -16.85 28.64
C PHE A 57 -11.88 -17.25 29.69
N SER A 58 -12.26 -17.33 30.97
CA SER A 58 -11.36 -17.77 32.04
C SER A 58 -10.96 -19.24 31.92
N GLU A 59 -11.78 -20.06 31.24
CA GLU A 59 -11.49 -21.48 30.98
C GLU A 59 -10.73 -21.69 29.66
N VAL A 60 -10.98 -20.84 28.66
CA VAL A 60 -10.42 -20.97 27.29
C VAL A 60 -9.03 -20.33 27.18
N LEU A 61 -8.86 -19.15 27.79
CA LEU A 61 -7.58 -18.48 27.80
C LEU A 61 -6.76 -19.05 28.95
N TYR A 62 -5.82 -19.96 28.65
CA TYR A 62 -4.79 -20.48 29.59
C TYR A 62 -3.80 -19.38 30.05
N THR A 63 -4.26 -18.16 30.27
CA THR A 63 -3.45 -17.01 30.66
C THR A 63 -3.93 -16.47 32.00
N LYS A 64 -2.99 -16.27 32.93
CA LYS A 64 -3.24 -15.63 34.25
C LYS A 64 -3.57 -14.13 34.15
N VAL A 65 -3.72 -13.60 32.94
CA VAL A 65 -4.08 -12.20 32.71
C VAL A 65 -5.57 -12.08 32.95
N LYS A 66 -5.97 -11.47 34.07
CA LYS A 66 -7.37 -11.05 34.29
C LYS A 66 -7.74 -10.13 33.12
N VAL A 67 -8.51 -10.64 32.16
CA VAL A 67 -9.08 -9.85 31.09
C VAL A 67 -10.16 -8.97 31.73
N LYS A 68 -9.76 -7.79 32.21
CA LYS A 68 -10.70 -6.81 32.76
C LYS A 68 -11.56 -6.32 31.59
N SER A 69 -12.85 -6.65 31.66
CA SER A 69 -13.97 -6.15 30.85
C SER A 69 -13.88 -6.39 29.33
N LEU A 70 -14.08 -7.64 28.89
CA LEU A 70 -14.47 -7.93 27.50
C LEU A 70 -15.86 -7.36 27.15
N GLU A 71 -16.70 -7.14 28.17
CA GLU A 71 -18.11 -6.73 28.07
C GLU A 71 -18.35 -5.48 27.19
N ASN A 72 -17.35 -4.59 27.06
CA ASN A 72 -17.47 -3.35 26.29
C ASN A 72 -16.66 -3.34 24.99
N ILE A 73 -16.14 -4.48 24.53
CA ILE A 73 -15.33 -4.50 23.29
C ILE A 73 -16.18 -4.11 22.09
N SER A 74 -17.40 -4.64 21.96
CA SER A 74 -18.27 -4.34 20.81
C SER A 74 -18.61 -2.86 20.72
N SER A 75 -18.83 -2.17 21.84
CA SER A 75 -19.07 -0.72 21.86
C SER A 75 -17.80 0.11 21.61
N ALA A 76 -16.61 -0.47 21.82
CA ALA A 76 -15.34 0.17 21.51
C ALA A 76 -14.88 0.00 20.04
N VAL A 77 -15.53 -0.88 19.27
CA VAL A 77 -15.22 -1.05 17.83
C VAL A 77 -15.70 0.18 17.07
N SER A 78 -14.75 0.95 16.51
CA SER A 78 -15.05 2.10 15.67
C SER A 78 -15.72 1.65 14.35
N PRO A 79 -16.83 2.30 13.93
CA PRO A 79 -17.39 2.10 12.59
C PRO A 79 -16.53 2.72 11.48
N HIS A 80 -15.61 3.64 11.83
CA HIS A 80 -14.66 4.21 10.89
C HIS A 80 -13.47 3.25 10.73
N ILE A 81 -13.57 2.32 9.79
CA ILE A 81 -12.62 1.20 9.63
C ILE A 81 -11.31 1.72 9.05
N ALA A 82 -11.36 2.44 7.92
CA ALA A 82 -10.19 2.92 7.21
C ALA A 82 -10.27 4.43 6.96
N ARG A 83 -9.16 5.13 7.21
CA ARG A 83 -8.99 6.57 6.92
C ARG A 83 -7.92 6.85 5.87
N SER A 84 -7.33 5.80 5.34
CA SER A 84 -6.29 5.89 4.32
C SER A 84 -6.50 4.89 3.20
N VAL A 85 -5.97 5.24 2.03
CA VAL A 85 -6.05 4.45 0.80
C VAL A 85 -4.70 4.45 0.10
N THR A 86 -4.36 3.31 -0.49
CA THR A 86 -3.27 3.17 -1.44
C THR A 86 -3.85 3.01 -2.84
N LEU A 87 -3.57 3.95 -3.72
CA LEU A 87 -3.81 3.81 -5.14
C LEU A 87 -2.72 2.93 -5.75
N SER A 88 -3.08 1.76 -6.24
CA SER A 88 -2.20 0.90 -7.04
C SER A 88 -2.32 1.30 -8.51
N THR A 89 -1.27 1.92 -9.05
CA THR A 89 -1.26 2.32 -10.46
C THR A 89 -1.08 1.10 -11.35
N MET A 90 -1.89 0.98 -12.40
CA MET A 90 -1.65 0.01 -13.47
C MET A 90 -0.40 0.40 -14.27
N HIS A 91 0.29 -0.57 -14.87
CA HIS A 91 1.33 -0.29 -15.85
C HIS A 91 0.75 0.52 -17.02
N GLY A 92 1.47 1.54 -17.47
CA GLY A 92 1.03 2.47 -18.52
C GLY A 92 0.00 3.51 -18.09
N CYS A 93 -0.35 3.60 -16.80
CA CYS A 93 -1.31 4.60 -16.33
C CYS A 93 -0.75 6.03 -16.52
N PRO A 94 -1.45 6.92 -17.28
CA PRO A 94 -0.95 8.26 -17.53
C PRO A 94 -0.80 9.09 -16.24
N PRO A 95 0.20 9.99 -16.15
CA PRO A 95 0.40 10.84 -14.96
C PRO A 95 -0.85 11.65 -14.58
N LYS A 96 -1.58 12.16 -15.58
CA LYS A 96 -2.82 12.92 -15.38
C LYS A 96 -3.94 12.08 -14.77
N GLU A 97 -4.02 10.80 -15.12
CA GLU A 97 -5.00 9.87 -14.58
C GLU A 97 -4.70 9.59 -13.10
N ILE A 98 -3.43 9.26 -12.80
CA ILE A 98 -2.95 9.08 -11.42
C ILE A 98 -3.25 10.33 -10.57
N GLU A 99 -2.91 11.53 -11.07
CA GLU A 99 -3.14 12.79 -10.37
C GLU A 99 -4.64 13.01 -10.10
N SER A 100 -5.49 12.75 -11.09
CA SER A 100 -6.94 12.95 -10.98
C SER A 100 -7.58 12.00 -9.97
N ILE A 101 -7.13 10.74 -9.94
CA ILE A 101 -7.59 9.76 -8.94
C ILE A 101 -7.14 10.17 -7.53
N CYS A 102 -5.88 10.53 -7.34
CA CYS A 102 -5.38 10.96 -6.04
C CYS A 102 -6.11 12.21 -5.54
N LYS A 103 -6.40 13.18 -6.42
CA LYS A 103 -7.22 14.36 -6.08
C LYS A 103 -8.61 13.95 -5.63
N TYR A 104 -9.32 13.12 -6.40
CA TYR A 104 -10.65 12.62 -6.03
C TYR A 104 -10.65 11.94 -4.65
N LEU A 105 -9.66 11.08 -4.36
CA LEU A 105 -9.57 10.39 -3.07
C LEU A 105 -9.33 11.36 -1.89
N MET A 106 -8.60 12.46 -2.09
CA MET A 106 -8.30 13.44 -1.04
C MET A 106 -9.38 14.52 -0.90
N GLU A 107 -9.87 15.06 -2.02
CA GLU A 107 -10.82 16.18 -2.07
C GLU A 107 -12.25 15.70 -1.78
N GLU A 108 -12.70 14.67 -2.50
CA GLU A 108 -14.08 14.16 -2.41
C GLU A 108 -14.22 13.13 -1.29
N LYS A 109 -13.29 12.16 -1.22
CA LYS A 109 -13.36 11.08 -0.22
C LYS A 109 -12.70 11.41 1.12
N ARG A 110 -11.93 12.49 1.22
CA ARG A 110 -11.23 12.93 2.44
C ARG A 110 -10.31 11.84 3.03
N LEU A 111 -9.66 11.06 2.18
CA LEU A 111 -8.78 9.97 2.58
C LEU A 111 -7.31 10.36 2.50
N HIS A 112 -6.54 9.96 3.51
CA HIS A 112 -5.07 10.01 3.42
C HIS A 112 -4.59 9.05 2.33
N THR A 113 -3.78 9.53 1.40
CA THR A 113 -3.56 8.81 0.14
C THR A 113 -2.08 8.50 -0.08
N PHE A 114 -1.77 7.23 -0.32
CA PHE A 114 -0.51 6.80 -0.92
C PHE A 114 -0.71 6.47 -2.39
N VAL A 115 0.16 6.95 -3.27
CA VAL A 115 0.26 6.42 -4.64
C VAL A 115 1.37 5.37 -4.70
N LYS A 116 1.06 4.15 -5.13
CA LYS A 116 2.03 3.06 -5.25
C LYS A 116 2.70 3.12 -6.62
N LEU A 117 3.99 3.43 -6.64
CA LEU A 117 4.76 3.63 -7.88
C LEU A 117 5.48 2.35 -8.30
N ASN A 118 5.70 2.21 -9.60
CA ASN A 118 6.37 1.06 -10.18
C ASN A 118 7.91 1.19 -10.08
N PRO A 119 8.65 0.07 -9.99
CA PRO A 119 10.12 0.09 -10.01
C PRO A 119 10.71 0.69 -11.30
N THR A 120 9.92 0.71 -12.37
CA THR A 120 10.27 1.27 -13.68
C THR A 120 10.64 2.74 -13.62
N LEU A 121 10.14 3.48 -12.63
CA LEU A 121 10.47 4.89 -12.39
C LEU A 121 11.99 5.12 -12.17
N LEU A 122 12.74 4.09 -11.75
CA LEU A 122 14.20 4.17 -11.60
C LEU A 122 14.93 4.24 -12.96
N GLY A 123 14.28 3.84 -14.05
CA GLY A 123 14.79 3.83 -15.41
C GLY A 123 15.42 2.50 -15.82
N TYR A 124 15.24 2.15 -17.10
CA TYR A 124 15.64 0.84 -17.66
C TYR A 124 17.13 0.53 -17.44
N LYS A 125 18.02 1.46 -17.81
CA LYS A 125 19.47 1.25 -17.74
C LYS A 125 19.95 0.91 -16.32
N LEU A 126 19.44 1.62 -15.31
CA LEU A 126 19.85 1.41 -13.93
C LEU A 126 19.26 0.11 -13.35
N VAL A 127 18.01 -0.21 -13.67
CA VAL A 127 17.40 -1.48 -13.24
C VAL A 127 18.11 -2.66 -13.90
N ARG A 128 18.36 -2.61 -15.21
CA ARG A 128 19.10 -3.65 -15.94
C ARG A 128 20.49 -3.85 -15.36
N LYS A 129 21.27 -2.76 -15.20
CA LYS A 129 22.59 -2.79 -14.59
C LYS A 129 22.58 -3.44 -13.20
N THR A 130 21.64 -3.05 -12.34
CA THR A 130 21.49 -3.61 -10.98
C THR A 130 21.26 -5.11 -11.03
N LEU A 131 20.38 -5.58 -11.92
CA LEU A 131 20.11 -7.01 -12.06
C LEU A 131 21.33 -7.77 -12.56
N ASP A 132 22.08 -7.21 -13.53
CA ASP A 132 23.27 -7.84 -14.08
C ASP A 132 24.42 -7.94 -13.07
N GLU A 133 24.69 -6.88 -12.32
CA GLU A 133 25.75 -6.86 -11.28
C GLU A 133 25.47 -7.85 -10.14
N LEU A 134 24.20 -8.19 -9.91
CA LEU A 134 23.78 -9.15 -8.89
C LEU A 134 23.60 -10.58 -9.43
N GLY A 135 23.96 -10.83 -10.69
CA GLY A 135 23.90 -12.17 -11.30
C GLY A 135 22.49 -12.59 -11.76
N PHE A 136 21.54 -11.65 -11.87
CA PHE A 136 20.19 -11.90 -12.38
C PHE A 136 20.07 -11.66 -13.89
N ASN A 137 21.09 -12.08 -14.66
CA ASN A 137 21.14 -11.91 -16.12
C ASN A 137 20.05 -12.72 -16.85
N TYR A 138 19.53 -13.77 -16.21
CA TYR A 138 18.44 -14.60 -16.74
C TYR A 138 17.07 -13.92 -16.67
N ILE A 139 16.93 -12.83 -15.92
CA ILE A 139 15.67 -12.09 -15.80
C ILE A 139 15.55 -11.14 -16.99
N ASN A 140 14.60 -11.39 -17.88
CA ASN A 140 14.37 -10.56 -19.06
C ASN A 140 13.37 -9.44 -18.73
N ILE A 141 13.76 -8.19 -18.97
CA ILE A 141 12.90 -7.01 -18.83
C ILE A 141 12.82 -6.28 -20.17
N LYS A 142 11.63 -5.74 -20.50
CA LYS A 142 11.40 -5.01 -21.75
C LYS A 142 11.62 -3.51 -21.52
N GLU A 143 12.43 -2.87 -22.35
CA GLU A 143 12.65 -1.40 -22.26
C GLU A 143 11.34 -0.63 -22.51
N SER A 144 10.47 -1.14 -23.39
CA SER A 144 9.16 -0.54 -23.66
C SER A 144 8.27 -0.41 -22.42
N THR A 145 8.36 -1.34 -21.45
CA THR A 145 7.63 -1.23 -20.18
C THR A 145 8.04 0.00 -19.38
N PHE A 146 9.32 0.39 -19.45
CA PHE A 146 9.83 1.58 -18.77
C PHE A 146 9.43 2.86 -19.49
N THR A 147 9.44 2.85 -20.83
CA THR A 147 9.04 4.00 -21.65
C THR A 147 7.55 4.30 -21.55
N ASN A 148 6.72 3.26 -21.42
CA ASN A 148 5.26 3.42 -21.35
C ASN A 148 4.75 3.79 -19.95
N ASP A 149 5.52 3.47 -18.91
CA ASP A 149 5.17 3.80 -17.52
C ASP A 149 5.42 5.29 -17.20
N LEU A 150 5.07 5.71 -15.99
CA LEU A 150 5.33 7.06 -15.48
C LEU A 150 6.82 7.42 -15.53
N GLN A 151 7.14 8.53 -16.20
CA GLN A 151 8.50 9.04 -16.33
C GLN A 151 8.93 9.90 -15.14
N TRP A 152 10.25 10.02 -14.93
CA TRP A 152 10.83 10.67 -13.75
C TRP A 152 10.36 12.12 -13.56
N ASP A 153 10.52 12.97 -14.58
CA ASP A 153 10.20 14.39 -14.47
C ASP A 153 8.69 14.62 -14.26
N ASP A 154 7.86 13.84 -14.96
CA ASP A 154 6.40 13.85 -14.77
C ASP A 154 6.01 13.43 -13.35
N ALA A 155 6.67 12.40 -12.80
CA ALA A 155 6.44 11.97 -11.43
C ALA A 155 6.78 13.09 -10.43
N LEU A 156 7.91 13.77 -10.58
CA LEU A 156 8.29 14.86 -9.67
C LEU A 156 7.28 16.00 -9.68
N VAL A 157 6.84 16.42 -10.87
CA VAL A 157 5.84 17.49 -11.01
C VAL A 157 4.51 17.07 -10.39
N MET A 158 4.04 15.86 -10.69
CA MET A 158 2.80 15.30 -10.17
C MET A 158 2.82 15.19 -8.63
N LEU A 159 3.89 14.61 -8.05
CA LEU A 159 4.01 14.40 -6.62
C LEU A 159 4.06 15.73 -5.84
N LYS A 160 4.70 16.77 -6.38
CA LYS A 160 4.70 18.12 -5.78
C LYS A 160 3.29 18.72 -5.75
N ARG A 161 2.52 18.58 -6.84
CA ARG A 161 1.13 19.05 -6.90
C ARG A 161 0.23 18.29 -5.92
N LEU A 162 0.35 16.97 -5.87
CA LEU A 162 -0.44 16.14 -4.96
C LEU A 162 -0.13 16.43 -3.49
N SER A 163 1.14 16.67 -3.15
CA SER A 163 1.52 17.08 -1.78
C SER A 163 0.88 18.41 -1.37
N LYS A 164 0.76 19.36 -2.31
CA LYS A 164 0.05 20.62 -2.09
C LYS A 164 -1.46 20.38 -1.88
N VAL A 165 -2.10 19.62 -2.77
CA VAL A 165 -3.55 19.30 -2.64
C VAL A 165 -3.85 18.65 -1.30
N ALA A 166 -3.00 17.71 -0.86
CA ALA A 166 -3.15 17.05 0.42
C ALA A 166 -3.13 18.04 1.58
N THR A 167 -2.18 18.99 1.57
CA THR A 167 -2.08 20.07 2.56
C THR A 167 -3.34 20.93 2.56
N ASP A 168 -3.79 21.36 1.38
CA ASP A 168 -4.99 22.19 1.21
C ASP A 168 -6.27 21.46 1.69
N CYS A 169 -6.31 20.13 1.59
CA CYS A 169 -7.41 19.28 2.05
C CYS A 169 -7.32 18.85 3.52
N GLY A 170 -6.25 19.18 4.25
CA GLY A 170 -5.99 18.66 5.59
C GLY A 170 -5.74 17.14 5.63
N CYS A 171 -5.29 16.56 4.51
CA CYS A 171 -4.98 15.14 4.36
C CYS A 171 -3.47 14.91 4.28
N ASN A 172 -3.03 13.69 4.59
CA ASN A 172 -1.66 13.25 4.33
C ASN A 172 -1.55 12.61 2.94
N PHE A 173 -0.44 12.89 2.26
CA PHE A 173 -0.09 12.26 0.99
C PHE A 173 1.33 11.71 1.03
N GLY A 174 1.57 10.62 0.30
CA GLY A 174 2.90 10.04 0.13
C GLY A 174 2.95 9.03 -1.01
N VAL A 175 4.09 8.35 -1.12
CA VAL A 175 4.29 7.28 -2.10
C VAL A 175 4.48 5.92 -1.43
N LYS A 176 4.07 4.85 -2.10
CA LYS A 176 4.39 3.47 -1.71
C LYS A 176 5.33 2.85 -2.74
N LEU A 177 6.52 2.45 -2.28
CA LEU A 177 7.62 1.98 -3.14
C LEU A 177 7.93 0.51 -2.82
N SER A 178 7.71 -0.44 -3.72
CA SER A 178 7.17 -0.27 -5.07
C SER A 178 6.15 -1.35 -5.38
N ASN A 179 5.56 -1.26 -6.57
CA ASN A 179 4.91 -2.40 -7.18
C ASN A 179 5.93 -3.48 -7.58
N THR A 180 5.43 -4.59 -8.13
CA THR A 180 6.26 -5.61 -8.77
C THR A 180 6.93 -5.09 -10.03
N LEU A 181 7.98 -5.76 -10.49
CA LEU A 181 8.64 -5.45 -11.78
C LEU A 181 8.16 -6.45 -12.84
N GLY A 182 7.56 -5.95 -13.93
CA GLY A 182 7.19 -6.78 -15.08
C GLY A 182 8.43 -7.36 -15.77
N THR A 183 8.40 -8.65 -16.06
CA THR A 183 9.47 -9.42 -16.73
C THR A 183 8.86 -10.32 -17.80
N VAL A 184 9.65 -10.72 -18.80
CA VAL A 184 9.20 -11.66 -19.83
C VAL A 184 8.97 -13.02 -19.19
N ASN A 185 7.80 -13.63 -19.45
CA ASN A 185 7.52 -14.99 -19.02
C ASN A 185 8.25 -15.99 -19.92
N THR A 186 9.41 -16.48 -19.47
CA THR A 186 10.24 -17.41 -20.25
C THR A 186 10.05 -18.88 -19.84
N LEU A 187 9.31 -19.15 -18.76
CA LEU A 187 9.22 -20.49 -18.16
C LEU A 187 7.99 -21.28 -18.62
N GLY A 188 7.01 -20.64 -19.25
CA GLY A 188 5.79 -21.31 -19.74
C GLY A 188 4.89 -21.90 -18.64
N VAL A 189 5.17 -21.60 -17.37
CA VAL A 189 4.38 -22.08 -16.21
C VAL A 189 3.13 -21.22 -16.02
N LEU A 190 3.27 -19.91 -16.18
CA LEU A 190 2.17 -18.95 -16.09
C LEU A 190 1.60 -18.68 -17.49
N PRO A 191 0.29 -18.36 -17.62
CA PRO A 191 -0.27 -17.91 -18.88
C PRO A 191 0.27 -16.52 -19.27
N GLY A 192 0.34 -16.26 -20.58
CA GLY A 192 0.72 -14.95 -21.13
C GLY A 192 2.23 -14.69 -21.23
N GLU A 193 2.58 -13.54 -21.81
CA GLU A 193 3.97 -13.17 -22.14
C GLU A 193 4.73 -12.49 -21.00
N GLU A 194 4.07 -12.22 -19.87
CA GLU A 194 4.62 -11.44 -18.77
C GLU A 194 4.42 -12.11 -17.41
N MET A 195 5.43 -11.99 -16.55
CA MET A 195 5.38 -12.40 -15.15
C MET A 195 5.94 -11.28 -14.26
N TYR A 196 5.55 -11.27 -12.99
CA TYR A 196 5.84 -10.16 -12.07
C TYR A 196 6.86 -10.56 -11.01
N LEU A 197 8.05 -9.98 -11.10
CA LEU A 197 9.14 -10.17 -10.15
C LEU A 197 8.80 -9.52 -8.80
N SER A 198 8.96 -10.28 -7.72
CA SER A 198 8.79 -9.85 -6.34
C SER A 198 9.89 -10.44 -5.43
N GLY A 199 9.84 -10.12 -4.14
CA GLY A 199 10.78 -10.64 -3.15
C GLY A 199 12.11 -9.90 -3.09
N ARG A 200 13.11 -10.53 -2.43
CA ARG A 200 14.39 -9.91 -2.08
C ARG A 200 15.14 -9.30 -3.27
N ILE A 201 14.92 -9.81 -4.48
CA ILE A 201 15.52 -9.29 -5.73
C ILE A 201 15.11 -7.83 -5.97
N LEU A 202 13.92 -7.41 -5.55
CA LEU A 202 13.48 -6.02 -5.68
C LEU A 202 14.16 -5.06 -4.69
N PHE A 203 14.75 -5.55 -3.60
CA PHE A 203 15.34 -4.69 -2.57
C PHE A 203 16.31 -3.62 -3.12
N PRO A 204 17.38 -3.97 -3.88
CA PRO A 204 18.34 -2.99 -4.38
C PRO A 204 17.68 -1.96 -5.32
N ILE A 205 16.65 -2.35 -6.07
CA ILE A 205 15.92 -1.45 -6.97
C ILE A 205 15.05 -0.49 -6.14
N THR A 206 14.22 -1.03 -5.24
CA THR A 206 13.24 -0.26 -4.47
C THR A 206 13.92 0.68 -3.48
N ILE A 207 15.00 0.26 -2.80
CA ILE A 207 15.72 1.12 -1.85
C ILE A 207 16.48 2.24 -2.58
N THR A 208 17.00 1.97 -3.78
CA THR A 208 17.64 3.01 -4.61
C THR A 208 16.63 4.04 -5.08
N LEU A 209 15.44 3.59 -5.52
CA LEU A 209 14.34 4.49 -5.88
C LEU A 209 13.89 5.34 -4.69
N ALA A 210 13.75 4.75 -3.50
CA ALA A 210 13.41 5.46 -2.27
C ALA A 210 14.46 6.51 -1.90
N SER A 211 15.76 6.16 -1.99
CA SER A 211 16.87 7.07 -1.75
C SER A 211 16.86 8.26 -2.72
N ARG A 212 16.63 8.00 -4.01
CA ARG A 212 16.57 9.05 -5.04
C ARG A 212 15.40 10.01 -4.79
N LEU A 213 14.19 9.48 -4.54
CA LEU A 213 13.03 10.31 -4.21
C LEU A 213 13.24 11.10 -2.90
N SER A 214 13.81 10.47 -1.88
CA SER A 214 14.11 11.16 -0.62
C SER A 214 15.04 12.36 -0.84
N ARG A 215 16.06 12.24 -1.71
CA ARG A 215 16.94 13.37 -2.07
C ARG A 215 16.20 14.48 -2.82
N GLU A 216 15.38 14.14 -3.82
CA GLU A 216 14.61 15.14 -4.60
C GLU A 216 13.61 15.94 -3.76
N PHE A 217 13.10 15.33 -2.68
CA PHE A 217 12.12 15.94 -1.78
C PHE A 217 12.73 16.34 -0.44
N GLU A 218 14.06 16.31 -0.29
CA GLU A 218 14.78 16.69 0.94
C GLU A 218 14.24 15.97 2.19
N GLY A 219 13.81 14.71 2.03
CA GLY A 219 13.21 13.89 3.10
C GLY A 219 11.78 14.26 3.47
N ALA A 220 11.15 15.25 2.82
CA ALA A 220 9.81 15.73 3.16
C ALA A 220 8.68 14.84 2.63
N LEU A 221 8.90 14.08 1.55
CA LEU A 221 7.90 13.18 0.97
C LEU A 221 7.74 11.92 1.83
N PRO A 222 6.57 11.62 2.41
CA PRO A 222 6.34 10.38 3.12
C PRO A 222 6.45 9.16 2.20
N ILE A 223 7.25 8.18 2.60
CA ILE A 223 7.45 6.93 1.85
C ILE A 223 6.98 5.73 2.68
N SER A 224 6.11 4.93 2.10
CA SER A 224 5.83 3.54 2.50
C SER A 224 6.66 2.58 1.64
N TYR A 225 7.10 1.45 2.20
CA TYR A 225 7.96 0.47 1.52
C TYR A 225 7.23 -0.85 1.21
N SER A 226 7.57 -1.50 0.10
CA SER A 226 6.92 -2.72 -0.42
C SER A 226 7.74 -3.43 -1.50
N GLY A 227 9.07 -3.50 -1.38
CA GLY A 227 9.92 -4.17 -2.38
C GLY A 227 11.15 -4.84 -1.77
N GLY A 228 11.08 -6.15 -1.53
CA GLY A 228 12.22 -6.93 -1.04
C GLY A 228 12.60 -6.73 0.44
N ALA A 229 11.68 -6.20 1.26
CA ALA A 229 11.85 -6.22 2.71
C ALA A 229 11.88 -7.66 3.24
N SER A 230 12.82 -7.95 4.14
CA SER A 230 13.06 -9.26 4.75
C SER A 230 13.67 -9.10 6.14
N GLN A 231 13.81 -10.21 6.88
CA GLN A 231 14.49 -10.21 8.19
C GLN A 231 15.90 -9.61 8.16
N LEU A 232 16.57 -9.61 6.99
CA LEU A 232 17.95 -9.15 6.84
C LEU A 232 18.07 -7.62 6.76
N ASN A 233 17.04 -6.92 6.31
CA ASN A 233 17.12 -5.50 5.96
C ASN A 233 15.99 -4.63 6.56
N ILE A 234 14.95 -5.23 7.14
CA ILE A 234 13.77 -4.49 7.60
C ILE A 234 14.11 -3.43 8.66
N PHE A 235 15.06 -3.73 9.56
CA PHE A 235 15.50 -2.78 10.57
C PHE A 235 16.19 -1.57 9.94
N GLN A 236 17.12 -1.80 9.00
CA GLN A 236 17.82 -0.73 8.29
C GLN A 236 16.86 0.11 7.45
N ILE A 237 15.87 -0.51 6.79
CA ILE A 237 14.82 0.23 6.08
C ILE A 237 14.07 1.14 7.05
N PHE A 238 13.69 0.63 8.23
CA PHE A 238 12.99 1.42 9.24
C PHE A 238 13.83 2.59 9.77
N GLU A 239 15.13 2.39 10.01
CA GLU A 239 16.05 3.44 10.48
C GLU A 239 16.20 4.61 9.50
N THR A 240 15.95 4.41 8.20
CA THR A 240 15.91 5.52 7.23
C THR A 240 14.71 6.47 7.43
N GLY A 241 13.76 6.13 8.31
CA GLY A 241 12.53 6.88 8.56
C GLY A 241 11.35 6.43 7.68
N ILE A 242 11.55 5.48 6.77
CA ILE A 242 10.51 4.94 5.89
C ILE A 242 9.49 4.13 6.70
N LYS A 243 8.21 4.52 6.60
CA LYS A 243 7.10 3.85 7.28
C LYS A 243 5.75 4.15 6.60
N PRO A 244 4.82 3.19 6.54
CA PRO A 244 4.95 1.78 6.97
C PRO A 244 5.73 0.91 5.97
N ILE A 245 6.28 -0.22 6.44
CA ILE A 245 6.98 -1.24 5.63
C ILE A 245 6.06 -2.44 5.41
N THR A 246 5.87 -2.83 4.16
CA THR A 246 5.05 -3.97 3.73
C THR A 246 5.93 -5.17 3.43
N VAL A 247 5.56 -6.34 3.97
CA VAL A 247 6.20 -7.63 3.71
C VAL A 247 5.16 -8.56 3.10
N ALA A 248 5.49 -9.21 1.97
CA ALA A 248 4.60 -10.14 1.28
C ALA A 248 5.34 -11.42 0.90
N THR A 249 6.21 -11.38 -0.10
CA THR A 249 6.93 -12.56 -0.61
C THR A 249 7.70 -13.31 0.46
N GLU A 250 8.28 -12.62 1.43
CA GLU A 250 9.02 -13.26 2.53
C GLU A 250 8.11 -14.11 3.44
N LEU A 251 6.84 -13.72 3.61
CA LEU A 251 5.85 -14.48 4.39
C LEU A 251 5.20 -15.62 3.60
N LEU A 252 5.25 -15.55 2.27
CA LEU A 252 4.69 -16.57 1.37
C LEU A 252 5.70 -17.66 0.99
N LYS A 253 6.98 -17.44 1.25
CA LYS A 253 8.00 -18.46 1.04
C LYS A 253 7.84 -19.57 2.08
N PRO A 254 7.86 -20.85 1.67
CA PRO A 254 7.75 -21.99 2.57
C PRO A 254 8.95 -22.13 3.50
#